data_AF-A0A8C4RRN3-F1
#
_entry.id   AF-A0A8C4RRN3-F1
#
_cell.length_a   1.000
_cell.length_b   1.000
_cell.length_c   1.000
_cell.angle_alpha   90.00
_cell.angle_beta   90.00
_cell.angle_gamma   90.00
#
_symmetry.space_group_name_H-M   'P 1'
#
loop_
_entity.id
_entity.type
_entity.pdbx_description
1 polymer ?
#
loop_
_entity_poly.entity_id
_entity_poly.type
_entity_poly.pdbx_seq_one_letter_code
_entity_poly.pdbx_strand_id
1 'polypeptide(L)'
;MLEGLCLSTCLGTPRDSPRRARRSGQGEGSLGISAQPGVQIHYVELGDGPPLCLCHGFPESWFTWRYQIPALAAAGFRVLALDMKGYGDSTAPPDIEEYGQEEICKVGLERKKSIKWVTLIGHDWGGAFVWNMAQFYPERVRAVASLNTPLFPVDPNADPMERLRALPIFDYQLYFQEPGVAEAELEEDLRRTFKIMFRGHRDMVRNLCPVCVDFIAGGLLVGLPEDIPRSSILSESALQVYVEQYEKSGFRGPLNWYRNVRRNWQWLCTKPMGKVRLSSAASPSLLVLQHGPGLR
;
A
#
# COMPACT_ATOMS: atom_id res chain seq x y z
N MET A 1 5.16 23.68 57.44
CA MET A 1 5.02 22.76 56.29
C MET A 1 6.11 23.14 55.30
N LEU A 2 7.34 22.68 55.57
CA LEU A 2 8.04 21.57 54.89
C LEU A 2 8.47 21.98 53.46
N GLU A 3 9.67 22.55 53.31
CA GLU A 3 10.95 21.88 52.91
C GLU A 3 10.97 21.54 51.40
N GLY A 4 12.00 21.80 50.57
CA GLY A 4 13.36 22.34 50.67
C GLY A 4 14.00 22.15 49.28
N LEU A 5 14.50 23.22 48.64
CA LEU A 5 15.93 23.56 48.46
C LEU A 5 16.68 22.87 47.30
N CYS A 6 17.11 23.76 46.38
CA CYS A 6 18.32 23.81 45.55
C CYS A 6 19.51 22.91 45.95
N LEU A 7 20.29 22.38 44.97
CA LEU A 7 21.75 22.64 44.86
C LEU A 7 22.45 21.97 43.66
N SER A 8 23.64 22.51 43.41
CA SER A 8 24.57 22.41 42.27
C SER A 8 25.44 21.13 42.24
N THR A 9 26.06 20.95 41.06
CA THR A 9 27.24 20.16 40.65
C THR A 9 28.24 19.64 41.71
N CYS A 10 28.79 18.42 41.50
CA CYS A 10 30.24 18.15 41.32
C CYS A 10 30.59 16.65 41.11
N LEU A 11 31.43 16.42 40.09
CA LEU A 11 32.45 15.39 39.77
C LEU A 11 32.65 14.09 40.62
N GLY A 12 32.88 12.97 39.90
CA GLY A 12 33.68 11.82 40.37
C GLY A 12 33.39 10.46 39.69
N THR A 13 34.29 9.96 38.84
CA THR A 13 34.44 8.52 38.47
C THR A 13 35.54 7.88 39.36
N PRO A 14 35.85 6.53 39.42
CA PRO A 14 35.52 5.42 38.50
C PRO A 14 35.32 3.98 39.12
N ARG A 15 35.14 2.98 38.21
CA ARG A 15 35.37 1.50 38.31
C ARG A 15 34.40 0.60 39.10
N ASP A 16 33.58 -0.18 38.39
CA ASP A 16 33.80 -1.63 38.18
C ASP A 16 32.73 -2.23 37.24
N SER A 17 33.17 -3.08 36.32
CA SER A 17 32.33 -3.73 35.30
C SER A 17 31.46 -4.85 35.87
N PRO A 18 30.26 -5.10 35.30
CA PRO A 18 29.93 -6.48 34.95
C PRO A 18 29.21 -6.67 33.60
N ARG A 19 29.69 -7.70 32.89
CA ARG A 19 28.93 -8.64 32.04
C ARG A 19 28.28 -8.09 30.76
N ARG A 20 29.09 -8.16 29.70
CA ARG A 20 28.78 -8.53 28.31
C ARG A 20 27.30 -8.92 28.05
N ALA A 21 26.47 -7.92 27.76
CA ALA A 21 25.18 -8.14 27.11
C ALA A 21 25.45 -8.62 25.68
N ARG A 22 24.92 -9.79 25.34
CA ARG A 22 24.96 -10.36 23.98
C ARG A 22 24.32 -9.36 23.02
N ARG A 23 25.06 -8.97 21.99
CA ARG A 23 24.50 -8.42 20.74
C ARG A 23 23.58 -9.48 20.13
N SER A 24 22.26 -9.32 20.26
CA SER A 24 21.31 -9.94 19.34
C SER A 24 21.13 -9.01 18.15
N GLY A 25 21.36 -9.56 16.97
CA GLY A 25 21.60 -8.83 15.73
C GLY A 25 20.43 -8.00 15.22
N GLN A 26 20.81 -6.99 14.44
CA GLN A 26 19.99 -6.31 13.46
C GLN A 26 19.32 -7.35 12.55
N GLY A 27 18.00 -7.30 12.45
CA GLY A 27 17.22 -8.05 11.47
C GLY A 27 16.80 -7.15 10.33
N GLU A 28 17.72 -6.77 9.45
CA GLU A 28 17.36 -6.43 8.07
C GLU A 28 17.22 -7.75 7.31
N GLY A 29 16.03 -8.34 7.38
CA GLY A 29 15.70 -9.56 6.65
C GLY A 29 14.81 -9.24 5.46
N SER A 30 15.39 -8.99 4.28
CA SER A 30 14.67 -9.05 3.02
C SER A 30 14.46 -10.53 2.66
N LEU A 31 13.24 -11.05 2.79
CA LEU A 31 12.90 -12.36 2.22
C LEU A 31 11.97 -12.14 1.03
N GLY A 32 12.43 -12.44 -0.18
CA GLY A 32 11.55 -12.62 -1.33
C GLY A 32 10.86 -13.98 -1.27
N ILE A 33 9.54 -14.03 -1.50
CA ILE A 33 8.83 -15.29 -1.76
C ILE A 33 8.60 -15.39 -3.28
N SER A 34 8.94 -16.56 -3.86
CA SER A 34 8.52 -16.90 -5.22
C SER A 34 7.00 -17.13 -5.23
N ALA A 35 6.28 -16.22 -5.88
CA ALA A 35 4.89 -16.27 -6.32
C ALA A 35 4.61 -17.56 -7.12
N GLN A 36 5.13 -17.55 -8.35
CA GLN A 36 5.12 -18.61 -9.38
C GLN A 36 6.54 -18.77 -9.95
N PRO A 37 6.82 -19.74 -10.85
CA PRO A 37 8.06 -19.72 -11.62
C PRO A 37 8.19 -18.36 -12.34
N GLY A 38 9.11 -17.51 -11.88
CA GLY A 38 9.39 -16.20 -12.49
C GLY A 38 8.78 -14.97 -11.80
N VAL A 39 7.87 -15.10 -10.83
CA VAL A 39 7.34 -13.95 -10.07
C VAL A 39 7.84 -14.03 -8.62
N GLN A 40 8.56 -13.01 -8.16
CA GLN A 40 9.01 -12.86 -6.78
C GLN A 40 8.34 -11.65 -6.14
N ILE A 41 7.83 -11.83 -4.93
CA ILE A 41 7.25 -10.76 -4.12
C ILE A 41 8.16 -10.49 -2.93
N HIS A 42 8.68 -9.28 -2.88
CA HIS A 42 9.45 -8.75 -1.76
C HIS A 42 8.51 -8.32 -0.61
N TYR A 43 8.99 -8.48 0.61
CA TYR A 43 8.36 -7.90 1.79
C TYR A 43 9.38 -7.65 2.89
N VAL A 44 9.04 -6.70 3.76
CA VAL A 44 9.69 -6.47 5.05
C VAL A 44 8.89 -7.16 6.15
N GLU A 45 9.60 -7.78 7.08
CA GLU A 45 9.02 -8.62 8.12
C GLU A 45 9.43 -8.18 9.53
N LEU A 46 8.46 -8.16 10.45
CA LEU A 46 8.71 -7.89 11.87
C LEU A 46 7.70 -8.58 12.78
N GLY A 47 8.18 -9.20 13.86
CA GLY A 47 7.38 -9.87 14.89
C GLY A 47 7.08 -11.34 14.57
N ASP A 48 6.55 -12.07 15.58
CA ASP A 48 6.46 -13.55 15.57
C ASP A 48 5.04 -14.10 15.81
N GLY A 49 4.01 -13.25 15.73
CA GLY A 49 2.62 -13.61 16.01
C GLY A 49 1.78 -14.11 14.83
N PRO A 50 0.45 -13.98 14.90
CA PRO A 50 -0.43 -14.26 13.77
C PRO A 50 -0.04 -13.42 12.53
N PRO A 51 -0.01 -14.01 11.32
CA PRO A 51 0.45 -13.33 10.12
C PRO A 51 -0.54 -12.22 9.71
N LEU A 52 -0.01 -11.03 9.48
CA LEU A 52 -0.72 -9.85 9.03
C LEU A 52 0.02 -9.24 7.86
N CYS A 53 -0.62 -9.12 6.71
CA CYS A 53 -0.04 -8.51 5.52
C CYS A 53 -0.55 -7.10 5.32
N LEU A 54 0.39 -6.20 5.02
CA LEU A 54 0.11 -4.82 4.64
C LEU A 54 0.32 -4.68 3.13
N CYS A 55 -0.70 -4.20 2.43
CA CYS A 55 -0.74 -4.06 0.98
C CYS A 55 -0.94 -2.58 0.64
N HIS A 56 0.10 -1.92 0.12
CA HIS A 56 0.02 -0.51 -0.30
C HIS A 56 -0.73 -0.35 -1.64
N GLY A 57 -1.02 0.89 -2.04
CA GLY A 57 -1.60 1.20 -3.34
C GLY A 57 -0.66 1.93 -4.28
N PHE A 58 -1.21 2.77 -5.14
CA PHE A 58 -0.48 3.50 -6.17
C PHE A 58 -0.29 4.99 -5.80
N PRO A 59 0.87 5.58 -6.09
CA PRO A 59 2.17 4.97 -6.35
C PRO A 59 3.00 4.96 -5.06
N GLU A 60 3.10 3.79 -4.42
CA GLU A 60 3.65 3.66 -3.07
C GLU A 60 4.72 2.56 -2.95
N SER A 61 5.01 2.11 -1.73
CA SER A 61 5.93 1.01 -1.41
C SER A 61 5.54 0.38 -0.07
N TRP A 62 6.12 -0.77 0.28
CA TRP A 62 6.09 -1.31 1.65
C TRP A 62 6.37 -0.22 2.71
N PHE A 63 7.22 0.76 2.37
CA PHE A 63 7.65 1.85 3.24
C PHE A 63 6.53 2.84 3.62
N THR A 64 5.39 2.88 2.92
CA THR A 64 4.22 3.64 3.40
C THR A 64 3.80 3.16 4.79
N TRP A 65 3.96 1.87 5.07
CA TRP A 65 3.55 1.25 6.33
C TRP A 65 4.59 1.39 7.45
N ARG A 66 5.65 2.19 7.28
CA ARG A 66 6.77 2.36 8.24
C ARG A 66 6.35 2.65 9.68
N TYR A 67 5.21 3.31 9.88
CA TYR A 67 4.67 3.58 11.22
C TYR A 67 3.85 2.41 11.77
N GLN A 68 3.14 1.69 10.90
CA GLN A 68 2.27 0.56 11.28
C GLN A 68 3.08 -0.71 11.54
N ILE A 69 4.18 -0.94 10.81
CA ILE A 69 5.04 -2.12 10.98
C ILE A 69 5.46 -2.34 12.45
N PRO A 70 6.16 -1.39 13.11
CA PRO A 70 6.58 -1.58 14.50
C PRO A 70 5.40 -1.61 15.47
N ALA A 71 4.36 -0.82 15.24
CA ALA A 71 3.19 -0.76 16.12
C ALA A 71 2.41 -2.08 16.14
N LEU A 72 2.17 -2.68 14.97
CA LEU A 72 1.46 -3.95 14.85
C LEU A 72 2.31 -5.13 15.32
N ALA A 73 3.62 -5.09 15.09
CA ALA A 73 4.54 -6.09 15.63
C ALA A 73 4.55 -6.05 17.18
N ALA A 74 4.62 -4.85 17.77
CA ALA A 74 4.52 -4.65 19.21
C ALA A 74 3.16 -5.09 19.79
N ALA A 75 2.09 -4.99 18.99
CA ALA A 75 0.77 -5.52 19.34
C ALA A 75 0.67 -7.06 19.22
N GLY A 76 1.77 -7.75 18.87
CA GLY A 76 1.85 -9.21 18.86
C GLY A 76 1.49 -9.85 17.52
N PHE A 77 1.56 -9.13 16.40
CA PHE A 77 1.41 -9.71 15.05
C PHE A 77 2.78 -10.01 14.42
N ARG A 78 2.78 -10.96 13.47
CA ARG A 78 3.86 -11.13 12.50
C ARG A 78 3.52 -10.31 11.27
N VAL A 79 4.12 -9.13 11.14
CA VAL A 79 3.80 -8.17 10.08
C VAL A 79 4.62 -8.48 8.84
N LEU A 80 3.96 -8.52 7.69
CA LEU A 80 4.54 -8.69 6.36
C LEU A 80 4.12 -7.50 5.50
N ALA A 81 4.95 -6.46 5.41
CA ALA A 81 4.70 -5.31 4.56
C ALA A 81 5.24 -5.58 3.16
N LEU A 82 4.34 -5.70 2.19
CA LEU A 82 4.69 -6.09 0.83
C LEU A 82 5.16 -4.91 0.02
N ASP A 83 6.10 -5.14 -0.90
CA ASP A 83 6.05 -4.44 -2.18
C ASP A 83 5.07 -5.21 -3.08
N MET A 84 4.02 -4.54 -3.52
CA MET A 84 3.05 -5.16 -4.44
C MET A 84 3.73 -5.46 -5.79
N LYS A 85 3.17 -6.37 -6.59
CA LYS A 85 3.72 -6.71 -7.92
C LYS A 85 3.86 -5.43 -8.77
N GLY A 86 5.01 -5.23 -9.40
CA GLY A 86 5.34 -4.01 -10.15
C GLY A 86 6.09 -2.94 -9.35
N TYR A 87 6.26 -3.10 -8.04
CA TYR A 87 6.86 -2.08 -7.19
C TYR A 87 8.16 -2.58 -6.54
N GLY A 88 9.09 -1.65 -6.34
CA GLY A 88 10.29 -1.85 -5.53
C GLY A 88 11.08 -3.10 -5.89
N ASP A 89 11.32 -3.97 -4.90
CA ASP A 89 12.08 -5.22 -5.09
C ASP A 89 11.20 -6.42 -5.52
N SER A 90 9.91 -6.19 -5.78
CA SER A 90 9.01 -7.19 -6.37
C SER A 90 9.13 -7.22 -7.90
N THR A 91 8.87 -8.38 -8.48
CA THR A 91 8.89 -8.56 -9.94
C THR A 91 7.90 -7.62 -10.64
N ALA A 92 8.39 -6.96 -11.70
CA ALA A 92 7.65 -5.97 -12.49
C ALA A 92 7.62 -6.35 -13.99
N PRO A 93 6.84 -7.36 -14.40
CA PRO A 93 6.73 -7.71 -15.81
C PRO A 93 6.10 -6.56 -16.61
N PRO A 94 6.44 -6.38 -17.89
CA PRO A 94 5.95 -5.24 -18.68
C PRO A 94 4.52 -5.42 -19.20
N ASP A 95 4.01 -6.65 -19.25
CA ASP A 95 2.70 -6.98 -19.82
C ASP A 95 1.56 -6.48 -18.94
N ILE A 96 0.51 -5.93 -19.55
CA ILE A 96 -0.60 -5.31 -18.81
C ILE A 96 -1.39 -6.37 -18.07
N GLU A 97 -1.62 -7.52 -18.70
CA GLU A 97 -2.45 -8.62 -18.22
C GLU A 97 -1.94 -9.21 -16.90
N GLU A 98 -0.64 -9.11 -16.66
CA GLU A 98 0.03 -9.57 -15.43
C GLU A 98 -0.44 -8.83 -14.16
N TYR A 99 -1.15 -7.70 -14.33
CA TYR A 99 -1.65 -6.84 -13.25
C TYR A 99 -3.18 -6.86 -13.13
N GLY A 100 -3.85 -7.78 -13.83
CA GLY A 100 -5.25 -8.07 -13.58
C GLY A 100 -5.46 -8.53 -12.14
N GLN A 101 -6.57 -8.12 -11.50
CA GLN A 101 -6.84 -8.41 -10.09
C GLN A 101 -6.89 -9.92 -9.79
N GLU A 102 -7.34 -10.72 -10.75
CA GLU A 102 -7.29 -12.18 -10.65
C GLU A 102 -5.84 -12.69 -10.53
N GLU A 103 -4.95 -12.23 -11.40
CA GLU A 103 -3.54 -12.63 -11.42
C GLU A 103 -2.79 -12.15 -10.17
N ILE A 104 -3.04 -10.91 -9.74
CA ILE A 104 -2.51 -10.39 -8.47
C ILE A 104 -2.99 -11.25 -7.28
N CYS A 105 -4.26 -11.65 -7.25
CA CYS A 105 -4.78 -12.51 -6.18
C CYS A 105 -4.12 -13.89 -6.19
N LYS A 106 -3.90 -14.50 -7.36
CA LYS A 106 -3.18 -15.79 -7.48
C LYS A 106 -1.79 -15.72 -6.86
N VAL A 107 -1.02 -14.68 -7.19
CA VAL A 107 0.31 -14.42 -6.60
C VAL A 107 0.22 -14.25 -5.08
N GLY A 108 -0.82 -13.57 -4.58
CA GLY A 108 -1.06 -13.42 -3.14
C GLY A 108 -1.30 -14.73 -2.39
N LEU A 109 -1.83 -15.76 -3.06
CA LEU A 109 -2.21 -17.06 -2.48
C LEU A 109 -1.06 -18.05 -2.35
N GLU A 110 -0.04 -17.91 -3.18
CA GLU A 110 1.08 -18.87 -3.32
C GLU A 110 2.15 -18.74 -2.23
N ARG A 111 1.88 -17.91 -1.21
CA ARG A 111 2.67 -17.89 0.01
C ARG A 111 2.80 -19.30 0.58
N LYS A 112 4.03 -19.65 0.96
CA LYS A 112 4.47 -20.94 1.49
C LYS A 112 3.32 -21.71 2.16
N LYS A 113 3.21 -23.00 1.84
CA LYS A 113 2.21 -23.96 2.36
C LYS A 113 1.98 -23.91 3.89
N SER A 114 2.86 -23.26 4.65
CA SER A 114 2.75 -23.01 6.09
C SER A 114 1.74 -21.94 6.51
N ILE A 115 1.35 -20.97 5.66
CA ILE A 115 0.37 -19.94 6.03
C ILE A 115 -1.03 -20.35 5.55
N LYS A 116 -1.79 -20.96 6.47
CA LYS A 116 -3.15 -21.42 6.19
C LYS A 116 -4.13 -20.25 6.02
N TRP A 117 -4.01 -19.24 6.88
CA TRP A 117 -4.85 -18.04 6.89
C TRP A 117 -4.03 -16.80 7.25
N VAL A 118 -4.44 -15.64 6.75
CA VAL A 118 -3.75 -14.36 6.96
C VAL A 118 -4.74 -13.22 7.22
N THR A 119 -4.35 -12.27 8.06
CA THR A 119 -5.04 -10.97 8.18
C THR A 119 -4.52 -10.04 7.10
N LEU A 120 -5.40 -9.37 6.37
CA LEU A 120 -5.03 -8.47 5.28
C LEU A 120 -5.44 -7.03 5.62
N ILE A 121 -4.54 -6.08 5.43
CA ILE A 121 -4.84 -4.65 5.49
C ILE A 121 -4.35 -3.98 4.21
N GLY A 122 -5.25 -3.31 3.50
CA GLY A 122 -4.98 -2.66 2.22
C GLY A 122 -5.23 -1.15 2.25
N HIS A 123 -4.51 -0.40 1.44
CA HIS A 123 -4.76 1.01 1.13
C HIS A 123 -4.83 1.21 -0.39
N ASP A 124 -5.72 2.07 -0.88
CA ASP A 124 -5.88 2.37 -2.32
C ASP A 124 -6.04 1.07 -3.16
N TRP A 125 -5.18 0.77 -4.15
CA TRP A 125 -5.21 -0.48 -4.91
C TRP A 125 -4.94 -1.72 -4.05
N GLY A 126 -4.15 -1.58 -2.99
CA GLY A 126 -4.01 -2.61 -1.96
C GLY A 126 -5.34 -2.85 -1.25
N GLY A 127 -6.17 -1.83 -1.07
CA GLY A 127 -7.54 -1.94 -0.56
C GLY A 127 -8.45 -2.78 -1.48
N ALA A 128 -8.41 -2.51 -2.79
CA ALA A 128 -9.12 -3.30 -3.78
C ALA A 128 -8.66 -4.76 -3.78
N PHE A 129 -7.34 -4.99 -3.71
CA PHE A 129 -6.76 -6.33 -3.61
C PHE A 129 -7.28 -7.10 -2.39
N VAL A 130 -7.26 -6.51 -1.19
CA VAL A 130 -7.68 -7.25 0.01
C VAL A 130 -9.19 -7.53 0.02
N TRP A 131 -10.00 -6.66 -0.59
CA TRP A 131 -11.42 -6.96 -0.82
C TRP A 131 -11.62 -8.16 -1.73
N ASN A 132 -10.90 -8.20 -2.85
CA ASN A 132 -10.94 -9.29 -3.81
C ASN A 132 -10.47 -10.60 -3.18
N MET A 133 -9.42 -10.57 -2.38
CA MET A 133 -8.96 -11.74 -1.61
C MET A 133 -10.05 -12.26 -0.66
N ALA A 134 -10.73 -11.40 0.09
CA ALA A 134 -11.80 -11.80 0.99
C ALA A 134 -13.03 -12.35 0.24
N GLN A 135 -13.33 -11.80 -0.94
CA GLN A 135 -14.46 -12.20 -1.77
C GLN A 135 -14.22 -13.53 -2.48
N PHE A 136 -13.06 -13.72 -3.09
CA PHE A 136 -12.75 -14.88 -3.91
C PHE A 136 -12.14 -16.03 -3.10
N TYR A 137 -11.34 -15.74 -2.09
CA TYR A 137 -10.58 -16.72 -1.30
C TYR A 137 -10.80 -16.57 0.22
N PRO A 138 -12.07 -16.54 0.70
CA PRO A 138 -12.38 -16.33 2.12
C PRO A 138 -11.74 -17.38 3.04
N GLU A 139 -11.48 -18.58 2.56
CA GLU A 139 -10.79 -19.65 3.30
C GLU A 139 -9.33 -19.34 3.62
N ARG A 140 -8.72 -18.35 2.95
CA ARG A 140 -7.35 -17.89 3.18
C ARG A 140 -7.29 -16.59 3.99
N VAL A 141 -8.41 -15.90 4.17
CA VAL A 141 -8.49 -14.60 4.82
C VAL A 141 -9.13 -14.72 6.20
N ARG A 142 -8.33 -14.50 7.26
CA ARG A 142 -8.82 -14.50 8.65
C ARG A 142 -9.64 -13.25 8.96
N ALA A 143 -9.13 -12.11 8.53
CA ALA A 143 -9.76 -10.81 8.66
C ALA A 143 -9.22 -9.90 7.56
N VAL A 144 -10.03 -8.92 7.17
CA VAL A 144 -9.66 -7.92 6.15
C VAL A 144 -10.00 -6.53 6.65
N ALA A 145 -9.13 -5.57 6.35
CA ALA A 145 -9.33 -4.15 6.54
C ALA A 145 -8.92 -3.38 5.29
N SER A 146 -9.70 -2.38 4.88
CA SER A 146 -9.32 -1.44 3.82
C SER A 146 -9.32 -0.01 4.34
N LEU A 147 -8.28 0.74 3.98
CA LEU A 147 -8.14 2.17 4.19
C LEU A 147 -8.48 2.89 2.89
N ASN A 148 -9.42 3.83 2.98
CA ASN A 148 -9.92 4.70 1.91
C ASN A 148 -10.74 3.99 0.82
N THR A 149 -10.30 2.83 0.33
CA THR A 149 -10.98 2.11 -0.78
C THR A 149 -12.21 1.36 -0.28
N PRO A 150 -13.44 1.77 -0.66
CA PRO A 150 -14.64 1.04 -0.29
C PRO A 150 -14.72 -0.29 -1.06
N LEU A 151 -15.59 -1.19 -0.58
CA LEU A 151 -15.98 -2.35 -1.36
C LEU A 151 -16.93 -1.89 -2.47
N PHE A 152 -16.44 -1.82 -3.71
CA PHE A 152 -17.25 -1.44 -4.86
C PHE A 152 -18.09 -2.64 -5.35
N PRO A 153 -19.44 -2.57 -5.30
CA PRO A 153 -20.26 -3.60 -5.93
C PRO A 153 -20.13 -3.51 -7.45
N VAL A 154 -19.89 -4.66 -8.08
CA VAL A 154 -19.85 -4.78 -9.54
C VAL A 154 -21.26 -4.89 -10.09
N ASP A 155 -21.56 -4.14 -11.16
CA ASP A 155 -22.81 -4.27 -11.91
C ASP A 155 -22.54 -5.01 -13.21
N PRO A 156 -23.10 -6.22 -13.40
CA PRO A 156 -22.89 -7.01 -14.61
C PRO A 156 -23.59 -6.43 -15.84
N ASN A 157 -24.44 -5.41 -15.69
CA ASN A 157 -25.19 -4.81 -16.79
C ASN A 157 -24.64 -3.46 -17.25
N ALA A 158 -23.55 -2.97 -16.66
CA ALA A 158 -22.97 -1.68 -17.00
C ALA A 158 -21.56 -1.84 -17.59
N ASP A 159 -21.25 -1.10 -18.66
CA ASP A 159 -19.88 -1.04 -19.19
C ASP A 159 -18.97 -0.35 -18.15
N PRO A 160 -17.92 -1.01 -17.66
CA PRO A 160 -17.02 -0.43 -16.66
C PRO A 160 -16.33 0.85 -17.15
N MET A 161 -16.10 1.00 -18.46
CA MET A 161 -15.54 2.23 -19.03
C MET A 161 -16.55 3.38 -19.08
N GLU A 162 -17.83 3.09 -19.27
CA GLU A 162 -18.87 4.12 -19.18
C GLU A 162 -19.02 4.61 -17.75
N ARG A 163 -19.01 3.70 -16.77
CA ARG A 163 -19.02 4.06 -15.34
C ARG A 163 -17.80 4.89 -14.94
N LEU A 164 -16.63 4.56 -15.48
CA LEU A 164 -15.41 5.32 -15.21
C LEU A 164 -15.53 6.76 -15.75
N ARG A 165 -15.99 6.92 -16.99
CA ARG A 165 -16.21 8.25 -17.61
C ARG A 165 -17.32 9.07 -16.96
N ALA A 166 -18.27 8.41 -16.29
CA ALA A 166 -19.38 9.10 -15.62
C ALA A 166 -18.97 9.80 -14.32
N LEU A 167 -17.76 9.56 -13.81
CA LEU A 167 -17.28 10.06 -12.52
C LEU A 167 -16.02 10.93 -12.72
N PRO A 168 -16.15 12.27 -12.74
CA PRO A 168 -15.02 13.18 -13.01
C PRO A 168 -13.82 12.99 -12.06
N ILE A 169 -14.07 12.58 -10.82
CA ILE A 169 -13.02 12.27 -9.83
C ILE A 169 -12.08 11.13 -10.29
N PHE A 170 -12.47 10.34 -11.29
CA PHE A 170 -11.67 9.25 -11.85
C PHE A 170 -11.10 9.54 -13.25
N ASP A 171 -11.15 10.78 -13.74
CA ASP A 171 -10.59 11.14 -15.06
C ASP A 171 -9.08 10.81 -15.17
N TYR A 172 -8.35 10.83 -14.05
CA TYR A 172 -6.95 10.38 -14.00
C TYR A 172 -6.74 8.93 -14.38
N GLN A 173 -7.73 8.06 -14.12
CA GLN A 173 -7.63 6.66 -14.52
C GLN A 173 -7.75 6.53 -16.04
N LEU A 174 -8.45 7.45 -16.72
CA LEU A 174 -8.50 7.53 -18.18
C LEU A 174 -7.15 7.98 -18.75
N TYR A 175 -6.52 8.99 -18.13
CA TYR A 175 -5.17 9.44 -18.51
C TYR A 175 -4.13 8.31 -18.38
N PHE A 176 -4.25 7.46 -17.37
CA PHE A 176 -3.34 6.33 -17.16
C PHE A 176 -3.51 5.17 -18.15
N GLN A 177 -4.55 5.16 -19.01
CA GLN A 177 -4.81 4.03 -19.90
C GLN A 177 -3.74 3.86 -20.99
N GLU A 178 -3.27 4.96 -21.59
CA GLU A 178 -2.33 4.90 -22.71
C GLU A 178 -0.92 4.55 -22.22
N PRO A 179 -0.33 3.40 -22.64
CA PRO A 179 1.01 3.01 -22.22
C PRO A 179 2.08 4.00 -22.67
N GLY A 180 2.94 4.40 -21.75
CA GLY A 180 4.08 5.29 -22.01
C GLY A 180 3.77 6.78 -21.77
N VAL A 181 2.50 7.20 -21.74
CA VAL A 181 2.15 8.62 -21.55
C VAL A 181 2.34 9.04 -20.10
N ALA A 182 1.66 8.38 -19.17
CA ALA A 182 1.79 8.69 -17.74
C ALA A 182 3.15 8.25 -17.18
N GLU A 183 3.75 7.19 -17.71
CA GLU A 183 5.13 6.82 -17.40
C GLU A 183 6.08 7.97 -17.67
N ALA A 184 6.04 8.56 -18.87
CA ALA A 184 6.95 9.64 -19.26
C ALA A 184 6.82 10.86 -18.34
N GLU A 185 5.60 11.26 -17.98
CA GLU A 185 5.38 12.39 -17.07
C GLU A 185 5.85 12.09 -15.65
N LEU A 186 5.50 10.94 -15.09
CA LEU A 186 5.79 10.60 -13.70
C LEU A 186 7.28 10.30 -13.46
N GLU A 187 7.98 9.79 -14.49
CA GLU A 187 9.41 9.43 -14.45
C GLU A 187 10.34 10.60 -14.81
N GLU A 188 9.84 11.70 -15.38
CA GLU A 188 10.66 12.86 -15.76
C GLU A 188 11.42 13.45 -14.56
N ASP A 189 10.72 13.63 -13.43
CA ASP A 189 11.31 14.01 -12.14
C ASP A 189 10.58 13.28 -11.00
N LEU A 190 11.14 12.13 -10.59
CA LEU A 190 10.62 11.32 -9.48
C LEU A 190 10.46 12.13 -8.20
N ARG A 191 11.37 13.06 -7.92
CA ARG A 191 11.32 13.87 -6.69
C ARG A 191 10.14 14.82 -6.73
N ARG A 192 9.94 15.51 -7.86
CA ARG A 192 8.78 16.36 -8.10
C ARG A 192 7.48 15.55 -8.00
N THR A 193 7.42 14.42 -8.69
CA THR A 193 6.31 13.46 -8.70
C THR A 193 5.87 13.08 -7.28
N PHE A 194 6.78 12.62 -6.42
CA PHE A 194 6.43 12.24 -5.04
C PHE A 194 6.15 13.42 -4.12
N LYS A 195 6.80 14.58 -4.29
CA LYS A 195 6.45 15.79 -3.53
C LYS A 195 5.05 16.32 -3.86
N ILE A 196 4.60 16.11 -5.10
CA ILE A 196 3.24 16.47 -5.54
C ILE A 196 2.22 15.47 -4.98
N MET A 197 2.50 14.17 -5.07
CA MET A 197 1.53 13.14 -4.66
C MET A 197 1.42 12.99 -3.14
N PHE A 198 2.51 13.11 -2.38
CA PHE A 198 2.49 12.92 -0.93
C PHE A 198 2.41 14.25 -0.18
N ARG A 199 1.18 14.75 -0.04
CA ARG A 199 0.91 16.00 0.66
C ARG A 199 -0.15 15.83 1.74
N GLY A 200 0.15 16.34 2.94
CA GLY A 200 -0.85 16.48 3.99
C GLY A 200 -1.87 17.55 3.62
N HIS A 201 -3.10 17.43 4.13
CA HIS A 201 -4.19 18.38 3.87
C HIS A 201 -3.80 19.85 4.13
N ARG A 202 -2.93 20.12 5.11
CA ARG A 202 -2.46 21.49 5.43
C ARG A 202 -1.46 22.04 4.41
N ASP A 203 -0.77 21.17 3.69
CA ASP A 203 0.23 21.52 2.69
C ASP A 203 -0.35 21.41 1.27
N MET A 204 -1.65 21.09 1.14
CA MET A 204 -2.37 21.20 -0.11
C MET A 204 -2.45 22.66 -0.51
N VAL A 205 -1.84 22.98 -1.64
CA VAL A 205 -2.09 24.26 -2.29
C VAL A 205 -3.50 24.18 -2.88
N ARG A 206 -4.33 25.22 -2.65
CA ARG A 206 -5.68 25.29 -3.24
C ARG A 206 -5.58 24.98 -4.74
N ASN A 207 -6.44 24.08 -5.22
CA ASN A 207 -6.51 23.59 -6.61
C ASN A 207 -5.36 22.67 -7.08
N LEU A 208 -4.52 22.11 -6.19
CA LEU A 208 -3.49 21.11 -6.56
C LEU A 208 -3.77 19.73 -5.97
N CYS A 209 -5.01 19.25 -6.06
CA CYS A 209 -5.27 17.81 -5.97
C CYS A 209 -5.19 17.27 -7.41
N PRO A 210 -4.15 16.51 -7.80
CA PRO A 210 -4.00 16.02 -9.17
C PRO A 210 -5.18 15.13 -9.61
N VAL A 211 -5.88 14.54 -8.63
CA VAL A 211 -7.08 13.71 -8.82
C VAL A 211 -8.40 14.46 -8.58
N CYS A 212 -8.37 15.76 -8.27
CA CYS A 212 -9.57 16.57 -7.99
C CYS A 212 -9.63 17.88 -8.80
N VAL A 213 -8.77 18.07 -9.80
CA VAL A 213 -8.85 19.22 -10.71
C VAL A 213 -9.77 18.90 -11.88
N ASP A 214 -10.68 19.83 -12.17
CA ASP A 214 -11.42 19.85 -13.42
C ASP A 214 -10.41 19.87 -14.57
N PHE A 215 -10.36 18.75 -15.30
CA PHE A 215 -9.50 18.49 -16.46
C PHE A 215 -8.01 18.22 -16.14
N ILE A 216 -7.58 16.98 -16.37
CA ILE A 216 -6.17 16.67 -16.62
C ILE A 216 -5.81 17.34 -17.94
N ALA A 217 -5.21 18.51 -17.85
CA ALA A 217 -4.87 19.37 -18.98
C ALA A 217 -3.67 18.81 -19.77
N GLY A 218 -3.78 17.58 -20.27
CA GLY A 218 -2.71 16.89 -20.99
C GLY A 218 -1.70 16.16 -20.09
N GLY A 219 -1.81 16.25 -18.77
CA GLY A 219 -0.98 15.51 -17.80
C GLY A 219 -1.39 15.74 -16.36
N LEU A 220 -1.06 14.80 -15.47
CA LEU A 220 -1.37 14.82 -14.04
C LEU A 220 -0.64 15.95 -13.30
N LEU A 221 0.56 16.28 -13.76
CA LEU A 221 1.47 17.24 -13.14
C LEU A 221 1.53 18.58 -13.90
N VAL A 222 0.81 18.70 -15.01
CA VAL A 222 0.74 19.92 -15.82
C VAL A 222 0.09 21.06 -15.03
N GLY A 223 0.70 22.24 -15.10
CA GLY A 223 0.23 23.43 -14.37
C GLY A 223 0.64 23.47 -12.89
N LEU A 224 1.31 22.43 -12.39
CA LEU A 224 1.89 22.40 -11.04
C LEU A 224 3.31 22.99 -11.06
N PRO A 225 3.76 23.64 -9.96
CA PRO A 225 5.12 24.19 -9.89
C PRO A 225 6.20 23.13 -10.14
N GLU A 226 7.26 23.50 -10.87
CA GLU A 226 8.43 22.64 -11.06
C GLU A 226 9.16 22.37 -9.74
N ASP A 227 9.46 23.43 -8.98
CA ASP A 227 10.01 23.30 -7.63
C ASP A 227 8.91 23.48 -6.57
N ILE A 228 8.25 22.37 -6.24
CA ILE A 228 7.28 22.33 -5.15
C ILE A 228 7.98 22.01 -3.82
N PRO A 229 7.67 22.72 -2.71
CA PRO A 229 8.24 22.39 -1.41
C PRO A 229 7.69 21.04 -0.92
N ARG A 230 8.56 20.27 -0.24
CA ARG A 230 8.18 18.99 0.37
C ARG A 230 7.14 19.21 1.48
N SER A 231 6.13 18.34 1.52
CA SER A 231 5.10 18.38 2.58
C SER A 231 5.68 17.99 3.95
N SER A 232 5.07 18.50 5.01
CA SER A 232 5.40 18.16 6.40
C SER A 232 5.29 16.67 6.74
N ILE A 233 4.46 15.91 5.99
CA ILE A 233 4.29 14.45 6.20
C ILE A 233 5.38 13.60 5.55
N LEU A 234 6.15 14.18 4.63
CA LEU A 234 7.16 13.48 3.84
C LEU A 234 8.52 14.02 4.26
N SER A 235 9.33 13.29 5.02
CA SER A 235 10.70 13.71 5.31
C SER A 235 11.60 13.59 4.07
N GLU A 236 12.79 14.19 4.11
CA GLU A 236 13.76 14.06 3.01
C GLU A 236 14.21 12.60 2.83
N SER A 237 14.50 11.92 3.94
CA SER A 237 14.84 10.50 3.93
C SER A 237 13.69 9.63 3.40
N ALA A 238 12.44 9.97 3.71
CA ALA A 238 11.28 9.23 3.21
C ALA A 238 11.12 9.43 1.71
N LEU A 239 11.22 10.67 1.22
CA LEU A 239 11.20 10.97 -0.21
C LEU A 239 12.27 10.16 -0.96
N GLN A 240 13.49 10.12 -0.42
CA GLN A 240 14.59 9.39 -1.03
C GLN A 240 14.30 7.89 -1.18
N VAL A 241 13.66 7.25 -0.19
CA VAL A 241 13.25 5.85 -0.30
C VAL A 241 12.30 5.63 -1.48
N TYR A 242 11.28 6.47 -1.66
CA TYR A 242 10.35 6.31 -2.79
C TYR A 242 11.05 6.52 -4.13
N VAL A 243 11.92 7.51 -4.24
CA VAL A 243 12.72 7.75 -5.45
C VAL A 243 13.55 6.51 -5.80
N GLU A 244 14.35 6.00 -4.85
CA GLU A 244 15.20 4.83 -5.06
C GLU A 244 14.41 3.56 -5.43
N GLN A 245 13.21 3.38 -4.87
CA GLN A 245 12.35 2.25 -5.22
C GLN A 245 11.82 2.36 -6.65
N TYR A 246 11.51 3.56 -7.12
CA TYR A 246 10.99 3.79 -8.47
C TYR A 246 12.07 3.90 -9.55
N GLU A 247 13.31 4.23 -9.19
CA GLU A 247 14.46 4.12 -10.10
C GLU A 247 14.71 2.69 -10.58
N LYS A 248 14.24 1.67 -9.84
CA LYS A 248 14.43 0.25 -10.19
C LYS A 248 13.56 -0.21 -11.36
N SER A 249 12.31 0.25 -11.46
CA SER A 249 11.32 -0.32 -12.39
C SER A 249 10.32 0.69 -12.95
N GLY A 250 10.43 1.97 -12.56
CA GLY A 250 9.55 3.04 -13.04
C GLY A 250 8.09 2.85 -12.65
N PHE A 251 7.21 3.47 -13.44
CA PHE A 251 5.77 3.53 -13.24
C PHE A 251 4.99 2.59 -14.15
N ARG A 252 5.61 1.91 -15.12
CA ARG A 252 4.89 0.98 -16.02
C ARG A 252 4.12 -0.10 -15.27
N GLY A 253 4.79 -0.84 -14.40
CA GLY A 253 4.16 -1.87 -13.57
C GLY A 253 3.05 -1.29 -12.68
N PRO A 254 3.33 -0.23 -11.89
CA PRO A 254 2.32 0.47 -11.10
C PRO A 254 1.09 0.94 -11.89
N LEU A 255 1.28 1.54 -13.07
CA LEU A 255 0.20 2.03 -13.93
C LEU A 255 -0.62 0.90 -14.56
N ASN A 256 -0.02 -0.27 -14.81
CA ASN A 256 -0.74 -1.43 -15.35
C ASN A 256 -1.86 -1.95 -14.42
N TRP A 257 -1.85 -1.60 -13.13
CA TRP A 257 -2.98 -1.87 -12.22
C TRP A 257 -4.27 -1.18 -12.69
N TYR A 258 -4.17 -0.02 -13.34
CA TYR A 258 -5.31 0.72 -13.90
C TYR A 258 -5.73 0.24 -15.29
N ARG A 259 -4.91 -0.53 -16.00
CA ARG A 259 -5.10 -0.89 -17.43
C ARG A 259 -5.86 -2.20 -17.65
N ASN A 260 -6.43 -2.76 -16.60
CA ASN A 260 -7.17 -4.02 -16.62
C ASN A 260 -8.68 -3.85 -16.40
N VAL A 261 -9.25 -2.66 -16.65
CA VAL A 261 -10.64 -2.29 -16.30
C VAL A 261 -11.67 -3.36 -16.73
N ARG A 262 -11.70 -3.72 -18.02
CA ARG A 262 -12.66 -4.72 -18.54
C ARG A 262 -12.40 -6.12 -18.01
N ARG A 263 -11.14 -6.55 -17.92
CA ARG A 263 -10.74 -7.87 -17.38
C ARG A 263 -11.14 -8.02 -15.91
N ASN A 264 -10.85 -6.99 -15.11
CA ASN A 264 -11.22 -6.95 -13.70
C ASN A 264 -12.73 -6.99 -13.53
N TRP A 265 -13.48 -6.21 -14.31
CA TRP A 265 -14.94 -6.24 -14.30
C TRP A 265 -15.50 -7.63 -14.64
N GLN A 266 -15.02 -8.27 -15.72
CA GLN A 266 -15.44 -9.63 -16.10
C GLN A 266 -15.22 -10.63 -14.97
N TRP A 267 -14.04 -10.60 -14.34
CA TRP A 267 -13.73 -11.48 -13.22
C TRP A 267 -14.61 -11.21 -12.00
N LEU A 268 -14.79 -9.94 -11.61
CA LEU A 268 -15.65 -9.55 -10.49
C LEU A 268 -17.11 -9.99 -10.70
N CYS A 269 -17.62 -9.91 -11.94
CA CYS A 269 -18.96 -10.38 -12.30
C CYS A 269 -19.17 -11.89 -12.12
N THR A 270 -18.11 -12.70 -12.02
CA THR A 270 -18.25 -14.14 -11.72
C THR A 270 -18.68 -14.41 -10.27
N LYS A 271 -18.52 -13.42 -9.38
CA LYS A 271 -18.86 -13.56 -7.95
C LYS A 271 -19.30 -12.23 -7.33
N PRO A 272 -20.37 -11.57 -7.81
CA PRO A 272 -20.68 -10.16 -7.52
C PRO A 272 -20.98 -9.84 -6.05
N MET A 273 -21.40 -10.83 -5.24
CA MET A 273 -21.58 -10.69 -3.80
C MET A 273 -21.01 -11.90 -3.05
N GLY A 274 -19.70 -11.90 -2.79
CA GLY A 274 -19.08 -12.93 -1.95
C GLY A 274 -19.59 -12.93 -0.50
N LYS A 275 -19.04 -13.80 0.36
CA LYS A 275 -19.42 -13.96 1.78
C LYS A 275 -19.12 -12.74 2.68
N VAL A 276 -18.70 -11.64 2.09
CA VAL A 276 -18.21 -10.42 2.73
C VAL A 276 -19.43 -9.60 3.16
N ARG A 277 -19.90 -9.81 4.40
CA ARG A 277 -21.05 -9.09 4.96
C ARG A 277 -20.61 -7.72 5.46
N LEU A 278 -21.02 -6.66 4.78
CA LEU A 278 -20.83 -5.28 5.25
C LEU A 278 -21.62 -5.07 6.56
N SER A 279 -20.92 -4.67 7.63
CA SER A 279 -21.57 -4.17 8.84
C SER A 279 -22.19 -2.80 8.54
N SER A 280 -23.45 -2.59 8.92
CA SER A 280 -24.16 -1.32 8.76
C SER A 280 -23.55 -0.15 9.56
N ALA A 281 -22.55 -0.42 10.40
CA ALA A 281 -21.88 0.56 11.27
C ALA A 281 -20.47 0.97 10.79
N ALA A 282 -20.03 0.56 9.59
CA ALA A 282 -18.70 0.89 9.10
C ALA A 282 -18.59 2.35 8.64
N SER A 283 -17.62 3.07 9.21
CA SER A 283 -17.20 4.39 8.72
C SER A 283 -16.55 4.26 7.33
N PRO A 284 -16.72 5.24 6.42
CA PRO A 284 -16.13 5.21 5.07
C PRO A 284 -14.59 5.10 5.06
N SER A 285 -13.91 5.32 6.18
CA SER A 285 -12.44 5.34 6.28
C SER A 285 -11.81 4.00 6.69
N LEU A 286 -12.57 3.09 7.29
CA LEU A 286 -12.08 1.77 7.71
C LEU A 286 -13.25 0.80 7.80
N LEU A 287 -13.27 -0.18 6.91
CA LEU A 287 -14.16 -1.32 6.99
C LEU A 287 -13.33 -2.54 7.40
N VAL A 288 -13.61 -3.08 8.58
CA VAL A 288 -13.00 -4.33 9.06
C VAL A 288 -14.02 -5.44 8.99
N LEU A 289 -13.70 -6.52 8.28
CA LEU A 289 -14.51 -7.72 8.26
C LEU A 289 -13.73 -8.88 8.85
N GLN A 290 -14.24 -9.37 9.98
CA GLN A 290 -13.72 -10.56 10.63
C GLN A 290 -14.59 -11.75 10.22
N HIS A 291 -14.00 -12.73 9.54
CA HIS A 291 -14.63 -14.03 9.42
C HIS A 291 -14.45 -14.76 10.76
N GLY A 292 -15.47 -14.68 11.62
CA GLY A 292 -15.50 -15.48 12.84
C GLY A 292 -15.51 -16.97 12.48
N PRO A 293 -14.57 -17.80 12.96
CA PRO A 293 -14.88 -19.21 13.12
C PRO A 293 -16.01 -19.27 14.14
N GLY A 294 -17.06 -20.04 13.86
CA GLY A 294 -17.99 -20.43 14.92
C GLY A 294 -17.16 -21.02 16.06
N LEU A 295 -17.18 -20.39 17.22
CA LEU A 295 -16.69 -20.97 18.46
C LEU A 295 -17.44 -22.29 18.67
N ARG A 296 -16.75 -23.40 18.44
CA ARG A 296 -16.98 -24.66 19.13
C ARG A 296 -15.69 -25.00 19.86
#